data_AF-A0A0M9E3P0-F1
#
_entry.id   AF-A0A0M9E3P0-F1
#
_cell.length_a   1.000
_cell.length_b   1.000
_cell.length_c   1.000
_cell.angle_alpha   90.00
_cell.angle_beta   90.00
_cell.angle_gamma   90.00
#
_symmetry.space_group_name_H-M   'P 1'
#
loop_
_entity.id
_entity.type
_entity.pdbx_description
1 polymer ?
#
loop_
_entity_poly.entity_id
_entity_poly.type
_entity_poly.pdbx_seq_one_letter_code
_entity_poly.pdbx_strand_id
1 'polypeptide(L)'
;MNWNWRTGLLAQAQSDYRMFLKLKDFPELNNQSYRLHFLQMATEKLAKGLMSNGITPAPQTHKAFQKFVQKAHRHERVRKSCGFENDIKGFINYLKSIQNITQFIENLAPSGLETPNPEYPWEKRKFVDNSIKIVVYVPYTYAWPEWDTHLPEIVKLLEFLKCCFKAVEQELAEFSV
;
A
#
# COMPACT_ATOMS: atom_id res chain seq x y z
N MET A 1 2.17 26.84 -6.18
CA MET A 1 2.07 25.44 -6.63
C MET A 1 0.64 25.19 -7.07
N ASN A 2 0.40 24.96 -8.37
CA ASN A 2 -0.94 24.64 -8.88
C ASN A 2 -1.15 23.13 -8.73
N TRP A 3 -1.93 22.75 -7.73
CA TRP A 3 -2.29 21.35 -7.49
C TRP A 3 -3.29 20.85 -8.53
N ASN A 4 -3.12 19.61 -8.95
CA ASN A 4 -4.13 18.84 -9.68
C ASN A 4 -4.38 17.51 -8.96
N TRP A 5 -5.32 16.70 -9.45
CA TRP A 5 -5.66 15.44 -8.76
C TRP A 5 -4.47 14.49 -8.65
N ARG A 6 -3.61 14.44 -9.67
CA ARG A 6 -2.42 13.59 -9.69
C ARG A 6 -1.41 14.06 -8.65
N THR A 7 -0.99 15.32 -8.68
CA THR A 7 0.04 15.84 -7.76
C THR A 7 -0.47 15.86 -6.31
N GLY A 8 -1.74 16.16 -6.08
CA GLY A 8 -2.36 16.08 -4.75
C GLY A 8 -2.37 14.65 -4.18
N LEU A 9 -2.77 13.65 -4.98
CA LEU A 9 -2.75 12.24 -4.58
C LEU A 9 -1.32 11.75 -4.28
N LEU A 10 -0.37 12.13 -5.12
CA LEU A 10 1.03 11.75 -4.96
C LEU A 10 1.67 12.38 -3.71
N ALA A 11 1.39 13.65 -3.43
CA ALA A 11 1.85 14.32 -2.22
C ALA A 11 1.26 13.69 -0.95
N GLN A 12 -0.04 13.37 -0.95
CA GLN A 12 -0.66 12.68 0.16
C GLN A 12 -0.10 11.26 0.35
N ALA A 13 0.12 10.52 -0.74
CA ALA A 13 0.75 9.20 -0.69
C ALA A 13 2.15 9.25 -0.04
N GLN A 14 2.95 10.26 -0.37
CA GLN A 14 4.26 10.48 0.25
C GLN A 14 4.16 10.75 1.75
N SER A 15 3.20 11.58 2.16
CA SER A 15 2.95 11.86 3.57
C SER A 15 2.62 10.59 4.34
N ASP A 16 1.70 9.78 3.82
CA ASP A 16 1.28 8.52 4.44
C ASP A 16 2.43 7.51 4.50
N TYR A 17 3.24 7.40 3.44
CA TYR A 17 4.40 6.51 3.42
C TYR A 17 5.48 6.93 4.43
N ARG A 18 5.71 8.23 4.58
CA ARG A 18 6.61 8.75 5.62
C ARG A 18 6.11 8.41 7.03
N MET A 19 4.80 8.46 7.26
CA MET A 19 4.22 8.01 8.53
C MET A 19 4.43 6.50 8.75
N PHE A 20 4.19 5.67 7.74
CA PHE A 20 4.49 4.23 7.80
C PHE A 20 5.95 3.95 8.20
N LEU A 21 6.90 4.69 7.61
CA LEU A 21 8.33 4.56 7.92
C LEU A 21 8.66 5.04 9.34
N LYS A 22 8.11 6.17 9.78
CA LYS A 22 8.39 6.77 11.10
C LYS A 22 7.81 5.96 12.25
N LEU A 23 6.64 5.34 12.09
CA LEU A 23 5.98 4.60 13.17
C LEU A 23 6.79 3.42 13.71
N LYS A 24 7.75 2.89 12.95
CA LYS A 24 8.66 1.85 13.44
C LYS A 24 9.56 2.34 14.59
N ASP A 25 9.78 3.66 14.67
CA ASP A 25 10.69 4.31 15.63
C ASP A 25 9.97 4.67 16.95
N PHE A 26 8.66 4.39 17.07
CA PHE A 26 7.84 4.65 18.25
C PHE A 26 7.29 3.32 18.80
N PRO A 27 8.05 2.52 19.57
CA PRO A 27 7.65 1.18 20.02
C PRO A 27 6.27 1.11 20.70
N GLU A 28 5.90 2.15 21.43
CA GLU A 28 4.61 2.32 22.10
C GLU A 28 3.44 2.56 21.13
N LEU A 29 3.72 3.10 19.94
CA LEU A 29 2.79 3.27 18.83
C LEU A 29 3.03 2.28 17.69
N ASN A 30 4.05 1.42 17.80
CA ASN A 30 4.46 0.42 16.79
C ASN A 30 3.52 -0.78 16.83
N ASN A 31 2.23 -0.48 16.93
CA ASN A 31 1.21 -1.41 16.57
C ASN A 31 1.27 -1.65 15.07
N GLN A 32 1.34 -2.93 14.70
CA GLN A 32 1.36 -3.32 13.31
C GLN A 32 0.10 -2.83 12.56
N SER A 33 -1.04 -2.64 13.24
CA SER A 33 -2.25 -2.08 12.63
C SER A 33 -2.03 -0.68 12.08
N TYR A 34 -1.46 0.26 12.85
CA TYR A 34 -1.25 1.63 12.37
C TYR A 34 -0.31 1.68 11.17
N ARG A 35 0.79 0.91 11.23
CA ARG A 35 1.73 0.81 10.11
C ARG A 35 1.05 0.25 8.86
N LEU A 36 0.28 -0.81 8.99
CA LEU A 36 -0.47 -1.40 7.88
C LEU A 36 -1.53 -0.46 7.31
N HIS A 37 -2.23 0.31 8.16
CA HIS A 37 -3.17 1.33 7.71
C HIS A 37 -2.48 2.40 6.87
N PHE A 38 -1.40 3.01 7.37
CA PHE A 38 -0.65 4.01 6.60
C PHE A 38 -0.06 3.45 5.31
N LEU A 39 0.41 2.19 5.33
CA LEU A 39 0.90 1.53 4.12
C LEU A 39 -0.22 1.31 3.09
N GLN A 40 -1.40 0.84 3.52
CA GLN A 40 -2.56 0.67 2.67
C GLN A 40 -2.98 2.01 2.04
N MET A 41 -3.10 3.07 2.85
CA MET A 41 -3.44 4.41 2.36
C MET A 41 -2.39 4.98 1.40
N ALA A 42 -1.11 4.82 1.71
CA ALA A 42 -0.01 5.27 0.87
C ALA A 42 -0.03 4.58 -0.50
N THR A 43 -0.19 3.25 -0.52
CA THR A 43 -0.19 2.46 -1.77
C THR A 43 -1.41 2.72 -2.62
N GLU A 44 -2.59 2.92 -2.02
CA GLU A 44 -3.81 3.31 -2.74
C GLU A 44 -3.64 4.67 -3.42
N LYS A 45 -3.21 5.69 -2.68
CA LYS A 45 -3.04 7.05 -3.22
C LYS A 45 -1.91 7.12 -4.24
N LEU A 46 -0.81 6.40 -4.01
CA LEU A 46 0.30 6.26 -4.97
C LEU A 46 -0.21 5.71 -6.30
N ALA A 47 -0.95 4.59 -6.26
CA ALA A 47 -1.49 3.95 -7.44
C ALA A 47 -2.48 4.85 -8.19
N LYS A 48 -3.40 5.49 -7.45
CA LYS A 48 -4.36 6.45 -8.02
C LYS A 48 -3.65 7.64 -8.66
N GLY A 49 -2.63 8.20 -8.01
CA GLY A 49 -1.84 9.31 -8.53
C GLY A 49 -1.09 8.91 -9.81
N LEU A 50 -0.33 7.82 -9.78
CA LEU A 50 0.46 7.37 -10.93
C LEU A 50 -0.40 6.97 -12.14
N MET A 51 -1.61 6.46 -11.93
CA MET A 51 -2.55 6.11 -13.00
C MET A 51 -3.51 7.25 -13.40
N SER A 52 -3.47 8.40 -12.71
CA SER A 52 -4.35 9.53 -13.00
C SER A 52 -3.86 10.36 -14.19
N ASN A 53 -4.82 10.92 -14.93
CA ASN A 53 -4.60 11.95 -15.96
C ASN A 53 -4.44 13.37 -15.37
N GLY A 54 -4.59 13.53 -14.04
CA GLY A 54 -4.50 14.80 -13.32
C GLY A 54 -5.74 15.69 -13.40
N ILE A 55 -6.64 15.46 -14.36
CA ILE A 55 -7.81 16.31 -14.61
C ILE A 55 -9.03 15.80 -13.85
N THR A 56 -9.26 14.49 -13.86
CA THR A 56 -10.44 13.87 -13.23
C THR A 56 -10.07 13.21 -11.91
N PRO A 57 -10.98 13.26 -10.90
CA PRO A 57 -10.76 12.54 -9.65
C PRO A 57 -10.64 11.04 -9.90
N ALA A 58 -9.77 10.38 -9.14
CA ALA A 58 -9.65 8.93 -9.20
C ALA A 58 -10.93 8.26 -8.66
N PRO A 59 -11.31 7.09 -9.18
CA PRO A 59 -12.45 6.33 -8.66
C PRO A 59 -12.34 6.07 -7.15
N GLN A 60 -13.46 6.15 -6.43
CA GLN A 60 -13.56 5.86 -5.00
C GLN A 60 -13.59 4.34 -4.75
N THR A 61 -12.49 3.67 -5.09
CA THR A 61 -12.27 2.25 -4.80
C THR A 61 -10.87 2.06 -4.23
N HIS A 62 -10.74 1.13 -3.29
CA HIS A 62 -9.46 0.72 -2.69
C HIS A 62 -8.68 -0.26 -3.59
N LYS A 63 -9.27 -0.74 -4.70
CA LYS A 63 -8.68 -1.72 -5.62
C LYS A 63 -7.90 -1.06 -6.76
N ALA A 64 -6.88 -0.28 -6.39
CA ALA A 64 -6.02 0.45 -7.33
C ALA A 64 -4.57 -0.05 -7.35
N PHE A 65 -4.05 -0.52 -6.22
CA PHE A 65 -2.62 -0.83 -6.07
C PHE A 65 -2.20 -2.05 -6.88
N GLN A 66 -2.97 -3.14 -6.84
CA GLN A 66 -2.67 -4.35 -7.61
C GLN A 66 -2.71 -4.06 -9.12
N LYS A 67 -3.71 -3.29 -9.57
CA LYS A 67 -3.82 -2.86 -10.98
C LYS A 67 -2.63 -2.02 -11.41
N PHE A 68 -2.16 -1.13 -10.53
CA PHE A 68 -0.95 -0.36 -10.78
C PHE A 68 0.27 -1.27 -10.91
N VAL A 69 0.50 -2.20 -9.98
CA VAL A 69 1.64 -3.14 -10.02
C VAL A 69 1.66 -3.93 -11.32
N GLN A 70 0.52 -4.43 -11.79
CA GLN A 70 0.41 -5.13 -13.07
C GLN A 70 0.82 -4.27 -14.28
N LYS A 71 0.67 -2.94 -14.18
CA LYS A 71 0.97 -1.97 -15.23
C LYS A 71 2.23 -1.15 -14.98
N ALA A 72 2.91 -1.34 -13.85
CA ALA A 72 4.05 -0.54 -13.42
C ALA A 72 5.20 -0.56 -14.44
N HIS A 73 5.34 -1.65 -15.20
CA HIS A 73 6.29 -1.77 -16.31
C HIS A 73 6.15 -0.68 -17.38
N ARG A 74 4.98 -0.04 -17.51
CA ARG A 74 4.71 1.07 -18.43
C ARG A 74 5.15 2.43 -17.88
N HIS A 75 5.48 2.51 -16.59
CA HIS A 75 5.92 3.74 -15.94
C HIS A 75 7.45 3.80 -15.97
N GLU A 76 8.02 4.47 -16.97
CA GLU A 76 9.46 4.55 -17.19
C GLU A 76 10.23 5.04 -15.95
N ARG A 77 9.78 6.13 -15.31
CA ARG A 77 10.43 6.69 -14.10
C ARG A 77 10.50 5.70 -12.95
N VAL A 78 9.43 4.93 -12.74
CA VAL A 78 9.38 3.88 -11.70
C VAL A 78 10.38 2.79 -12.04
N ARG A 79 10.34 2.28 -13.28
CA ARG A 79 11.25 1.23 -13.76
C ARG A 79 12.72 1.63 -13.66
N LYS A 80 13.06 2.87 -14.05
CA LYS A 80 14.42 3.43 -13.89
C LYS A 80 14.81 3.53 -12.42
N SER A 81 13.91 4.01 -11.57
CA SER A 81 14.16 4.11 -10.13
C SER A 81 14.40 2.75 -9.47
N CYS A 82 13.81 1.68 -10.00
CA CYS A 82 14.05 0.29 -9.60
C CYS A 82 15.35 -0.32 -10.20
N GLY A 83 16.09 0.39 -11.06
CA GLY A 83 17.30 -0.14 -11.70
C GLY A 83 17.06 -1.02 -12.93
N PHE A 84 15.84 -1.06 -13.47
CA PHE A 84 15.48 -1.89 -14.64
C PHE A 84 15.39 -1.08 -15.94
N GLU A 85 16.21 -0.03 -16.12
CA GLU A 85 16.14 0.91 -17.25
C GLU A 85 16.23 0.24 -18.64
N ASN A 86 16.93 -0.89 -18.74
CA ASN A 86 17.05 -1.64 -20.00
C ASN A 86 16.52 -3.08 -19.89
N ASP A 87 15.92 -3.45 -18.75
CA ASP A 87 15.44 -4.81 -18.48
C ASP A 87 13.95 -4.84 -18.14
N ILE A 88 13.11 -4.63 -19.15
CA ILE A 88 11.66 -4.67 -19.01
C ILE A 88 11.18 -6.07 -18.59
N LYS A 89 11.82 -7.14 -19.09
CA LYS A 89 11.42 -8.53 -18.79
C LYS A 89 11.68 -8.88 -17.34
N GLY A 90 12.87 -8.55 -16.82
CA GLY A 90 13.20 -8.72 -15.41
C GLY A 90 12.28 -7.92 -14.51
N PHE A 91 11.93 -6.69 -14.90
CA PHE A 91 10.98 -5.90 -14.11
C PHE A 91 9.57 -6.52 -14.09
N ILE A 92 9.07 -7.05 -15.20
CA ILE A 92 7.79 -7.77 -15.22
C ILE A 92 7.82 -8.99 -14.29
N ASN A 93 8.91 -9.76 -14.30
CA ASN A 93 9.06 -10.91 -13.41
C ASN A 93 9.13 -10.49 -11.94
N TYR A 94 9.83 -9.39 -11.64
CA TYR A 94 9.86 -8.79 -10.33
C TYR A 94 8.46 -8.40 -9.86
N LEU A 95 7.68 -7.69 -10.69
CA LEU A 95 6.30 -7.29 -10.39
C LEU A 95 5.38 -8.49 -10.15
N LYS A 96 5.52 -9.57 -10.94
CA LYS A 96 4.79 -10.83 -10.71
C LYS A 96 5.14 -11.43 -9.34
N SER A 97 6.40 -11.36 -8.92
CA SER A 97 6.84 -11.94 -7.64
C SER A 97 6.26 -11.26 -6.40
N ILE A 98 5.80 -10.00 -6.52
CA ILE A 98 5.16 -9.25 -5.42
C ILE A 98 3.63 -9.20 -5.54
N GLN A 99 3.02 -9.85 -6.54
CA GLN A 99 1.60 -9.69 -6.81
C GLN A 99 0.70 -10.18 -5.65
N ASN A 100 1.06 -11.29 -5.00
CA ASN A 100 0.27 -11.83 -3.88
C ASN A 100 0.25 -10.88 -2.68
N ILE A 101 1.41 -10.32 -2.30
CA ILE A 101 1.48 -9.37 -1.18
C ILE A 101 0.76 -8.06 -1.51
N THR A 102 0.72 -7.64 -2.78
CA THR A 102 -0.04 -6.44 -3.17
C THR A 102 -1.55 -6.63 -3.00
N GLN A 103 -2.05 -7.84 -3.24
CA GLN A 103 -3.46 -8.18 -2.96
C GLN A 103 -3.75 -8.16 -1.46
N PHE A 104 -2.83 -8.66 -0.63
CA PHE A 104 -2.94 -8.57 0.83
C PHE A 104 -3.08 -7.11 1.28
N ILE A 105 -2.23 -6.20 0.78
CA ILE A 105 -2.29 -4.79 1.12
C ILE A 105 -3.63 -4.16 0.72
N GLU A 106 -4.18 -4.46 -0.46
CA GLU A 106 -5.51 -3.97 -0.85
C GLU A 106 -6.63 -4.50 0.06
N ASN A 107 -6.51 -5.76 0.49
CA ASN A 107 -7.49 -6.41 1.35
C ASN A 107 -7.43 -5.96 2.81
N LEU A 108 -6.44 -5.15 3.19
CA LEU A 108 -6.44 -4.45 4.48
C LEU A 108 -7.57 -3.42 4.54
N ALA A 109 -8.05 -2.90 3.40
CA ALA A 109 -9.19 -2.00 3.41
C ALA A 109 -10.44 -2.74 3.92
N PRO A 110 -11.25 -2.12 4.80
CA PRO A 110 -12.43 -2.77 5.35
C PRO A 110 -13.40 -3.15 4.21
N SER A 111 -13.74 -4.43 4.16
CA SER A 111 -14.66 -5.01 3.15
C SER A 111 -15.92 -5.61 3.77
N GLY A 112 -16.02 -5.61 5.10
CA GLY A 112 -17.12 -6.14 5.88
C GLY A 112 -16.73 -6.29 7.35
N LEU A 113 -17.65 -6.83 8.16
CA LEU A 113 -17.43 -7.03 9.59
C LEU A 113 -16.62 -8.28 9.93
N GLU A 114 -16.31 -9.16 8.98
CA GLU A 114 -15.72 -10.48 9.28
C GLU A 114 -14.23 -10.59 8.91
N THR A 115 -13.69 -9.59 8.22
CA THR A 115 -12.32 -9.59 7.71
C THR A 115 -11.39 -8.76 8.59
N PRO A 116 -10.18 -9.28 8.92
CA PRO A 116 -9.15 -8.49 9.58
C PRO A 116 -8.83 -7.24 8.76
N ASN A 117 -8.89 -6.08 9.42
CA ASN A 117 -8.54 -4.79 8.84
C ASN A 117 -7.85 -3.92 9.91
N PRO A 118 -6.97 -2.98 9.54
CA PRO A 118 -6.19 -2.22 10.50
C PRO A 118 -6.94 -1.03 11.11
N GLU A 119 -8.17 -0.75 10.66
CA GLU A 119 -8.90 0.49 10.98
C GLU A 119 -10.02 0.28 12.01
N TYR A 120 -10.88 -0.73 11.81
CA TYR A 120 -12.06 -1.00 12.61
C TYR A 120 -12.03 -2.40 13.25
N PRO A 121 -12.64 -2.59 14.43
CA PRO A 121 -12.93 -3.91 14.97
C PRO A 121 -13.69 -4.80 13.97
N TRP A 122 -13.49 -6.11 14.09
CA TRP A 122 -14.19 -7.10 13.28
C TRP A 122 -14.63 -8.29 14.14
N GLU A 123 -15.61 -9.03 13.66
CA GLU A 123 -16.24 -10.14 14.34
C GLU A 123 -15.86 -11.47 13.66
N LYS A 124 -15.64 -12.52 14.45
CA LYS A 124 -15.67 -13.90 13.93
C LYS A 124 -16.67 -14.72 14.71
N ARG A 125 -17.52 -15.42 13.97
CA ARG A 125 -18.42 -16.44 14.50
C ARG A 125 -17.61 -17.71 14.75
N LYS A 126 -17.63 -18.21 15.98
CA LYS A 126 -16.99 -19.48 16.37
C LYS A 126 -18.04 -20.44 16.91
N PHE A 127 -17.95 -21.70 16.50
CA PHE A 127 -18.77 -22.75 17.06
C PHE A 127 -18.11 -23.30 18.32
N VAL A 128 -18.78 -23.18 19.45
CA VAL A 128 -18.30 -23.60 20.78
C VAL A 128 -19.48 -24.23 21.53
N ASP A 129 -19.31 -25.46 22.03
CA ASP A 129 -20.31 -26.20 22.83
C ASP A 129 -21.70 -26.23 22.18
N ASN A 130 -21.77 -26.64 20.91
CA ASN A 130 -23.01 -26.68 20.11
C ASN A 130 -23.73 -25.32 19.92
N SER A 131 -23.03 -24.20 20.14
CA SER A 131 -23.57 -22.84 19.98
C SER A 131 -22.63 -21.94 19.16
N ILE A 132 -23.18 -20.90 18.52
CA ILE A 132 -22.38 -19.87 17.85
C ILE A 132 -22.07 -18.76 18.85
N LYS A 133 -20.78 -18.50 19.08
CA LYS A 133 -20.29 -17.34 19.84
C LYS A 133 -19.67 -16.32 18.89
N ILE A 134 -19.97 -15.04 19.11
CA ILE A 134 -19.34 -13.92 18.40
C ILE A 134 -18.09 -13.51 19.19
N VAL A 135 -16.94 -13.46 18.51
CA VAL A 135 -15.70 -12.93 19.08
C VAL A 135 -15.34 -11.65 18.35
N VAL A 136 -15.24 -10.55 19.07
CA VAL A 136 -14.79 -9.25 18.56
C VAL A 136 -13.27 -9.16 18.67
N TYR A 137 -12.63 -8.81 17.56
CA TYR A 137 -11.21 -8.54 17.46
C TYR A 137 -10.98 -7.05 17.29
N VAL A 138 -9.95 -6.52 17.93
CA VAL A 138 -9.57 -5.11 17.81
C VAL A 138 -8.22 -5.02 17.08
N PRO A 139 -8.07 -4.18 16.05
CA PRO A 139 -6.86 -4.13 15.22
C PRO A 139 -5.56 -4.00 16.01
N TYR A 140 -5.55 -3.15 17.05
CA TYR A 140 -4.36 -2.93 17.87
C TYR A 140 -3.96 -4.16 18.71
N THR A 141 -4.81 -5.16 18.85
CA THR A 141 -4.46 -6.40 19.58
C THR A 141 -4.11 -7.55 18.65
N TYR A 142 -4.34 -7.40 17.34
CA TYR A 142 -4.08 -8.45 16.37
C TYR A 142 -2.59 -8.47 16.00
N ALA A 143 -2.00 -9.66 15.96
CA ALA A 143 -0.56 -9.82 15.73
C ALA A 143 -0.14 -9.65 14.27
N TRP A 144 -1.08 -9.69 13.31
CA TRP A 144 -0.80 -9.61 11.87
C TRP A 144 0.27 -10.59 11.40
N PRO A 145 0.11 -11.92 11.65
CA PRO A 145 1.12 -12.92 11.30
C PRO A 145 1.42 -12.99 9.80
N GLU A 146 0.52 -12.48 8.95
CA GLU A 146 0.70 -12.38 7.51
C GLU A 146 1.69 -11.27 7.11
N TRP A 147 2.09 -10.40 8.04
CA TRP A 147 3.04 -9.33 7.84
C TRP A 147 4.33 -9.54 8.65
N ASP A 148 5.33 -10.13 8.02
CA ASP A 148 6.69 -10.21 8.54
C ASP A 148 7.66 -9.53 7.57
N THR A 149 8.33 -8.47 8.03
CA THR A 149 9.26 -7.68 7.22
C THR A 149 10.51 -8.43 6.77
N HIS A 150 10.74 -9.65 7.27
CA HIS A 150 11.83 -10.51 6.83
C HIS A 150 11.42 -11.46 5.68
N LEU A 151 10.13 -11.58 5.38
CA LEU A 151 9.67 -12.41 4.26
C LEU A 151 10.15 -11.81 2.92
N PRO A 152 10.73 -12.62 2.01
CA PRO A 152 11.32 -12.13 0.77
C PRO A 152 10.37 -11.28 -0.09
N GLU A 153 9.10 -11.64 -0.16
CA GLU A 153 8.07 -10.91 -0.90
C GLU A 153 7.74 -9.55 -0.28
N ILE A 154 7.78 -9.44 1.05
CA ILE A 154 7.56 -8.17 1.76
C ILE A 154 8.78 -7.27 1.58
N VAL A 155 10.00 -7.80 1.67
CA VAL A 155 11.23 -7.05 1.37
C VAL A 155 11.17 -6.47 -0.04
N LYS A 156 10.86 -7.29 -1.05
CA LYS A 156 10.70 -6.84 -2.44
C LYS A 156 9.58 -5.82 -2.60
N LEU A 157 8.46 -5.97 -1.91
CA LEU A 157 7.40 -4.96 -1.94
C LEU A 157 7.89 -3.62 -1.38
N LEU A 158 8.61 -3.63 -0.25
CA LEU A 158 9.12 -2.41 0.36
C LEU A 158 10.18 -1.72 -0.50
N GLU A 159 11.06 -2.50 -1.15
CA GLU A 159 12.02 -2.00 -2.14
C GLU A 159 11.32 -1.38 -3.35
N PHE A 160 10.28 -2.04 -3.86
CA PHE A 160 9.45 -1.51 -4.95
C PHE A 160 8.81 -0.17 -4.58
N LEU A 161 8.24 -0.08 -3.38
CA LEU A 161 7.62 1.16 -2.90
C LEU A 161 8.64 2.28 -2.73
N LYS A 162 9.82 1.98 -2.20
CA LYS A 162 10.93 2.96 -2.13
C LYS A 162 11.27 3.50 -3.51
N CYS A 163 11.33 2.65 -4.53
CA CYS A 163 11.59 3.07 -5.90
C CYS A 163 10.46 3.91 -6.50
N CYS A 164 9.20 3.52 -6.26
CA CYS A 164 8.04 4.31 -6.66
C CYS A 164 8.06 5.70 -6.02
N PHE A 165 8.31 5.81 -4.71
CA PHE A 165 8.34 7.10 -4.02
C PHE A 165 9.53 7.97 -4.44
N LYS A 166 10.68 7.37 -4.76
CA LYS A 166 11.80 8.09 -5.39
C LYS A 166 11.39 8.70 -6.75
N ALA A 167 10.70 7.93 -7.59
CA ALA A 167 10.21 8.43 -8.88
C ALA A 167 9.18 9.57 -8.71
N VAL A 168 8.33 9.48 -7.68
CA VAL A 168 7.33 10.52 -7.36
C VAL A 168 7.99 11.78 -6.79
N GLU A 169 9.04 11.67 -5.98
CA GLU A 169 9.79 12.83 -5.48
C GLU A 169 10.38 13.64 -6.63
N GLN A 170 10.97 12.96 -7.62
CA GLN A 170 11.47 13.61 -8.84
C GLN A 170 10.34 14.31 -9.61
N GLU A 171 9.18 13.65 -9.76
CA GLU A 171 8.02 14.23 -10.43
C GLU A 171 7.49 15.48 -9.71
N LEU A 172 7.30 15.43 -8.39
CA LEU A 172 6.78 16.57 -7.63
C LEU A 172 7.75 17.76 -7.58
N ALA A 173 9.06 17.50 -7.63
CA ALA A 173 10.06 18.56 -7.72
C ALA A 173 9.91 19.39 -9.01
N GLU A 174 9.54 18.76 -10.14
CA GLU A 174 9.31 19.44 -11.42
C GLU A 174 8.11 20.40 -11.39
N PHE A 175 7.11 20.15 -10.52
CA PHE A 175 5.93 21.03 -10.34
C PHE A 175 6.11 22.11 -9.27
N SER A 176 7.26 22.12 -8.59
CA SER A 176 7.59 23.09 -7.54
C SER A 176 8.31 24.34 -8.07
N VAL A 177 8.73 24.31 -9.33
CA VAL A 177 9.38 25.40 -10.08
C VAL A 177 8.32 26.19 -10.84
#